data_AF-A0A257QIW2-F1
#
_entry.id   AF-A0A257QIW2-F1
#
_cell.length_a   1.000
_cell.length_b   1.000
_cell.length_c   1.000
_cell.angle_alpha   90.00
_cell.angle_beta   90.00
_cell.angle_gamma   90.00
#
_symmetry.space_group_name_H-M   'P 1'
#
loop_
_entity.id
_entity.type
_entity.pdbx_description
1 polymer ?
#
loop_
_entity_poly.entity_id
_entity_poly.type
_entity_poly.pdbx_seq_one_letter_code
_entity_poly.pdbx_strand_id
1 'polypeptide(L)'
;RRDEDIRNQAKIMGAAFDEVVLYQDKCQRGREDGEVLKLLREGLAGASRTRRVSEIRGEFLAIDHAFSHLKQGEVCLVLIDQVEEALEHIACRVAERGFMAA
;
A
#
# COMPACT_ATOMS: atom_id res chain seq x y z
N ARG A 1 10.08 -12.76 -7.13
CA ARG A 1 8.84 -12.51 -7.91
C ARG A 1 9.24 -12.14 -9.33
N ARG A 2 8.60 -12.68 -10.36
CA ARG A 2 8.85 -12.25 -11.76
C ARG A 2 8.18 -10.90 -12.00
N ASP A 3 8.64 -10.17 -13.02
CA ASP A 3 8.09 -8.85 -13.34
C ASP A 3 6.60 -8.92 -13.69
N GLU A 4 6.19 -9.96 -14.41
CA GLU A 4 4.80 -10.21 -14.76
C GLU A 4 3.91 -10.43 -13.52
N ASP A 5 4.44 -11.08 -12.48
CA ASP A 5 3.69 -11.32 -11.25
C ASP A 5 3.40 -9.99 -10.54
N ILE A 6 4.38 -9.07 -10.51
CA ILE A 6 4.25 -7.74 -9.90
C ILE A 6 3.24 -6.89 -10.67
N ARG A 7 3.33 -6.87 -12.00
CA ARG A 7 2.35 -6.16 -12.85
C ARG A 7 0.94 -6.73 -12.68
N ASN A 8 0.79 -8.05 -12.66
CA ASN A 8 -0.51 -8.70 -12.51
C ASN A 8 -1.13 -8.44 -11.13
N GLN A 9 -0.33 -8.45 -10.07
CA GLN A 9 -0.78 -8.04 -8.74
C GLN A 9 -1.33 -6.61 -8.77
N ALA A 10 -0.61 -5.68 -9.41
CA ALA A 10 -1.05 -4.30 -9.49
C ALA A 10 -2.33 -4.12 -10.35
N LYS A 11 -2.50 -4.90 -11.42
CA LYS A 11 -3.76 -4.94 -12.19
C LYS A 11 -4.95 -5.38 -11.34
N ILE A 12 -4.77 -6.40 -10.51
CA ILE A 12 -5.81 -6.88 -9.58
C ILE A 12 -6.17 -5.77 -8.60
N MET A 13 -5.18 -5.10 -7.99
CA MET A 13 -5.44 -3.96 -7.12
C MET A 13 -6.17 -2.83 -7.86
N GLY A 14 -5.75 -2.53 -9.10
CA GLY A 14 -6.33 -1.54 -10.01
C GLY A 14 -7.82 -1.74 -10.30
N ALA A 15 -8.29 -2.99 -10.25
CA ALA A 15 -9.69 -3.35 -10.47
C ALA A 15 -10.50 -3.43 -9.16
N ALA A 16 -9.84 -3.65 -8.03
CA ALA A 16 -10.51 -3.94 -6.76
C ALA A 16 -10.63 -2.72 -5.82
N PHE A 17 -9.67 -1.80 -5.83
CA PHE A 17 -9.57 -0.71 -4.85
C PHE A 17 -9.71 0.67 -5.50
N ASP A 18 -10.32 1.61 -4.79
CA ASP A 18 -10.51 2.99 -5.23
C ASP A 18 -9.23 3.84 -5.11
N GLU A 19 -8.39 3.52 -4.11
CA GLU A 19 -7.09 4.14 -3.85
C GLU A 19 -6.02 3.06 -3.67
N VAL A 20 -4.82 3.30 -4.21
CA VAL A 20 -3.66 2.43 -4.06
C VAL A 20 -2.48 3.27 -3.58
N VAL A 21 -1.89 2.91 -2.45
CA VAL A 21 -0.66 3.50 -1.93
C VAL A 21 0.49 2.54 -2.19
N LEU A 22 1.39 2.92 -3.08
CA LEU A 22 2.62 2.20 -3.35
C LEU A 22 3.71 2.73 -2.43
N TYR A 23 4.51 1.83 -1.87
CA TYR A 23 5.65 2.23 -1.05
C TYR A 23 6.90 1.45 -1.40
N GLN A 24 8.03 2.02 -1.04
CA GLN A 24 9.32 1.36 -1.11
C GLN A 24 10.14 1.71 0.12
N ASP A 25 10.75 0.69 0.70
CA ASP A 25 11.75 0.81 1.76
C ASP A 25 13.13 0.30 1.27
N LYS A 26 14.11 0.25 2.16
CA LYS A 26 15.47 -0.23 1.91
C LYS A 26 15.54 -1.71 1.56
N CYS A 27 14.50 -2.49 1.84
CA CYS A 27 14.46 -3.92 1.54
C CYS A 27 14.08 -4.18 0.06
N GLN A 28 15.05 -4.04 -0.83
CA GLN A 28 14.82 -4.15 -2.29
C GLN A 28 14.73 -5.60 -2.79
N ARG A 29 14.91 -6.61 -1.92
CA ARG A 29 14.79 -8.06 -2.21
C ARG A 29 15.44 -8.50 -3.54
N GLY A 30 16.64 -7.97 -3.84
CA GLY A 30 17.42 -8.31 -5.04
C GLY A 30 17.05 -7.54 -6.31
N ARG A 31 16.31 -6.43 -6.20
CA ARG A 31 15.96 -5.50 -7.29
C ARG A 31 16.62 -4.14 -7.08
N GLU A 32 16.66 -3.31 -8.12
CA GLU A 32 17.18 -1.95 -8.03
C GLU A 32 16.20 -0.99 -7.32
N ASP A 33 16.71 0.14 -6.84
CA ASP A 33 15.87 1.20 -6.25
C ASP A 33 14.83 1.68 -7.27
N GLY A 34 13.55 1.68 -6.88
CA GLY A 34 12.45 2.12 -7.73
C GLY A 34 11.96 1.08 -8.76
N GLU A 35 12.67 -0.04 -8.95
CA GLU A 35 12.32 -1.04 -9.96
C GLU A 35 10.94 -1.66 -9.70
N VAL A 36 10.67 -2.02 -8.45
CA VAL A 36 9.36 -2.58 -8.04
C VAL A 36 8.24 -1.55 -8.20
N LEU A 37 8.46 -0.30 -7.80
CA LEU A 37 7.47 0.77 -7.94
C LEU A 37 7.11 1.00 -9.41
N LYS A 38 8.11 1.01 -10.30
CA LYS A 38 7.90 1.13 -11.74
C LYS A 38 7.00 0.01 -12.27
N LEU A 39 7.26 -1.24 -11.90
CA LEU A 39 6.44 -2.39 -12.32
C LEU A 39 5.01 -2.34 -11.78
N LEU A 40 4.82 -1.92 -10.52
CA LEU A 40 3.50 -1.74 -9.93
C LEU A 40 2.72 -0.64 -10.67
N ARG A 41 3.37 0.49 -10.98
CA ARG A 41 2.78 1.58 -11.75
C ARG A 41 2.39 1.13 -13.16
N GLU A 42 3.23 0.34 -13.83
CA GLU A 42 2.91 -0.25 -15.14
C GLU A 42 1.65 -1.14 -15.07
N GLY A 43 1.47 -1.91 -14.00
CA GLY A 43 0.28 -2.73 -13.84
C GLY A 43 -0.99 -1.95 -13.44
N LEU A 44 -0.84 -0.78 -12.80
CA LEU A 44 -1.97 0.13 -12.53
C LEU A 44 -2.37 0.98 -13.74
N ALA A 45 -1.55 1.02 -14.79
CA ALA A 45 -1.88 1.76 -16.02
C ALA A 45 -3.19 1.21 -16.62
N GLY A 46 -4.20 2.07 -16.72
CA GLY A 46 -5.54 1.68 -17.20
C GLY A 46 -6.41 0.98 -16.15
N ALA A 47 -6.13 1.16 -14.86
CA ALA A 47 -6.96 0.66 -13.77
C ALA A 47 -8.45 1.03 -13.95
N SER A 48 -9.32 0.01 -13.89
CA SER A 48 -10.76 0.21 -14.11
C SER A 48 -11.43 0.89 -12.92
N ARG A 49 -10.95 0.66 -11.69
CA ARG A 49 -11.54 1.20 -10.46
C ARG A 49 -10.65 2.21 -9.75
N THR A 50 -9.35 1.96 -9.63
CA THR A 50 -8.46 2.89 -8.92
C THR A 50 -8.48 4.28 -9.55
N ARG A 51 -8.68 5.29 -8.71
CA ARG A 51 -8.71 6.72 -9.09
C ARG A 51 -7.57 7.51 -8.46
N ARG A 52 -6.98 7.00 -7.39
CA ARG A 52 -5.87 7.65 -6.67
C ARG A 52 -4.72 6.68 -6.52
N VAL A 53 -3.54 7.13 -6.90
CA VAL A 53 -2.30 6.40 -6.71
C VAL A 53 -1.31 7.34 -6.05
N SER A 54 -0.81 6.94 -4.88
CA SER A 54 0.24 7.67 -4.15
C SER A 54 1.51 6.81 -4.09
N GLU A 55 2.67 7.45 -4.18
CA GLU A 55 3.97 6.79 -3.97
C GLU A 55 4.66 7.42 -2.77
N ILE A 56 4.97 6.61 -1.77
CA ILE A 56 5.51 7.06 -0.48
C ILE A 56 6.78 6.26 -0.15
N ARG A 57 7.86 6.96 0.22
CA ARG A 57 9.07 6.28 0.72
C ARG A 57 8.89 5.98 2.20
N GLY A 58 9.07 4.72 2.57
CA GLY A 58 8.91 4.20 3.93
C GLY A 58 7.53 3.58 4.18
N GLU A 59 7.53 2.37 4.73
CA GLU A 59 6.33 1.57 5.00
C GLU A 59 5.38 2.25 5.99
N PHE A 60 5.88 2.73 7.14
CA PHE A 60 5.03 3.34 8.18
C PHE A 60 4.38 4.64 7.73
N LEU A 61 5.09 5.47 6.96
CA LEU A 61 4.50 6.68 6.36
C LEU A 61 3.39 6.35 5.36
N ALA A 62 3.54 5.26 4.61
CA ALA A 62 2.51 4.79 3.69
C ALA A 62 1.27 4.28 4.44
N ILE A 63 1.46 3.55 5.54
CA ILE A 63 0.38 3.13 6.44
C ILE A 63 -0.33 4.35 7.03
N ASP A 64 0.41 5.33 7.53
CA ASP A 64 -0.17 6.55 8.10
C ASP A 64 -0.98 7.35 7.07
N HIS A 65 -0.49 7.45 5.83
CA HIS A 65 -1.21 8.06 4.73
C HIS A 65 -2.48 7.29 4.38
N ALA A 66 -2.41 5.96 4.28
CA ALA A 66 -3.59 5.16 4.00
C ALA A 66 -4.65 5.32 5.11
N PHE A 67 -4.21 5.33 6.37
CA PHE A 67 -5.09 5.51 7.51
C PHE A 67 -5.68 6.91 7.57
N SER A 68 -4.96 7.98 7.23
CA SER A 68 -5.52 9.34 7.27
C SER A 68 -6.69 9.55 6.31
N HIS A 69 -6.71 8.81 5.19
CA HIS A 69 -7.79 8.86 4.20
C HIS A 69 -8.91 7.84 4.45
N LEU A 70 -8.65 6.81 5.26
CA LEU A 70 -9.59 5.72 5.52
C LEU A 70 -10.81 6.22 6.30
N LYS A 71 -12.02 5.89 5.83
CA LYS A 71 -13.29 6.25 6.47
C LYS A 71 -13.95 5.05 7.14
N GLN A 72 -14.92 5.33 8.01
CA GLN A 72 -15.76 4.30 8.62
C GLN A 72 -16.48 3.49 7.53
N GLY A 73 -16.45 2.16 7.65
CA GLY A 73 -17.07 1.24 6.69
C GLY A 73 -16.22 0.90 5.47
N GLU A 74 -15.04 1.51 5.32
CA GLU A 74 -14.09 1.15 4.26
C GLU A 74 -13.11 0.05 4.72
N VAL A 75 -12.49 -0.63 3.76
CA VAL A 75 -11.50 -1.68 4.00
C VAL A 75 -10.14 -1.22 3.48
N CYS A 76 -9.12 -1.33 4.33
CA CYS A 76 -7.71 -1.10 3.96
C CYS A 76 -6.97 -2.44 3.93
N LEU A 77 -6.38 -2.79 2.79
CA LEU A 77 -5.48 -3.93 2.65
C LEU A 77 -4.03 -3.42 2.70
N VAL A 78 -3.26 -3.87 3.69
CA VAL A 78 -1.83 -3.54 3.82
C VAL A 78 -1.00 -4.78 3.49
N LEU A 79 -0.11 -4.66 2.51
CA LEU A 79 0.85 -5.70 2.14
C LEU A 79 2.21 -5.34 2.74
N ILE A 80 2.52 -5.93 3.88
CA ILE A 80 3.67 -5.56 4.73
C ILE A 80 4.96 -6.29 4.36
N ASP A 81 6.09 -5.59 4.49
CA ASP A 81 7.44 -6.14 4.34
C ASP A 81 8.04 -6.49 5.72
N GLN A 82 7.84 -5.63 6.72
CA GLN A 82 8.28 -5.81 8.11
C GLN A 82 7.11 -6.25 8.98
N VAL A 83 6.93 -7.57 9.14
CA VAL A 83 5.68 -8.13 9.69
C VAL A 83 5.40 -7.66 11.11
N GLU A 84 6.36 -7.82 12.03
CA GLU A 84 6.15 -7.52 13.45
C GLU A 84 5.98 -6.01 13.67
N GLU A 85 6.90 -5.21 13.12
CA GLU A 85 6.91 -3.76 13.31
C GLU A 85 5.71 -3.08 12.64
N ALA A 86 5.28 -3.54 11.46
CA ALA A 86 4.09 -2.98 10.81
C ALA A 86 2.80 -3.36 11.55
N LEU A 87 2.71 -4.57 12.12
CA LEU A 87 1.56 -4.97 12.93
C LEU A 87 1.46 -4.16 14.22
N GLU A 88 2.59 -3.92 14.91
CA GLU A 88 2.64 -3.02 16.07
C GLU A 88 2.20 -1.60 15.71
N HIS A 89 2.72 -1.06 14.60
CA HIS A 89 2.34 0.27 14.12
C HIS A 89 0.84 0.35 13.79
N ILE A 90 0.31 -0.62 13.05
CA ILE A 90 -1.12 -0.70 12.72
C ILE A 90 -1.97 -0.77 13.99
N ALA A 91 -1.58 -1.57 14.99
CA ALA A 91 -2.31 -1.68 16.25
C ALA A 91 -2.40 -0.33 16.99
N CYS A 92 -1.31 0.43 17.04
CA CYS A 92 -1.31 1.80 17.57
C CYS A 92 -2.30 2.69 16.83
N ARG A 93 -2.28 2.70 15.49
CA ARG A 93 -3.17 3.54 14.66
C ARG A 93 -4.65 3.16 14.81
N VAL A 94 -4.94 1.88 14.98
CA VAL A 94 -6.31 1.39 15.27
C VAL A 94 -6.77 1.85 16.65
N ALA A 95 -5.92 1.75 17.68
CA ALA A 95 -6.24 2.21 19.03
C ALA A 95 -6.52 3.72 19.07
N GLU A 96 -5.66 4.54 18.46
CA GLU A 96 -5.86 6.00 18.34
C GLU A 96 -7.21 6.36 17.71
N ARG A 97 -7.60 5.67 16.64
CA ARG A 97 -8.89 5.89 15.97
C ARG A 97 -10.09 5.37 16.78
N GLY A 98 -9.91 4.27 17.51
CA GLY A 98 -10.92 3.77 18.45
C GLY A 98 -11.21 4.78 19.57
N PHE A 99 -10.19 5.50 20.03
CA PHE A 99 -10.35 6.59 21.01
C PHE A 99 -11.02 7.85 20.43
N MET A 100 -10.84 8.14 19.14
CA MET A 100 -11.50 9.29 18.49
C MET A 100 -12.96 9.03 18.10
N ALA A 101 -13.36 7.76 17.97
CA ALA A 101 -14.71 7.35 17.59
C ALA A 101 -15.65 7.07 18.78
N ALA A 102 -15.15 7.17 20.01
CA ALA A 102 -15.89 7.00 21.27
C ALA A 102 -16.20 8.37 21.91
#